data_AF-A0ABD0PRV4-F1
#
_entry.id   AF-A0ABD0PRV4-F1
#
_cell.length_a   1.000
_cell.length_b   1.000
_cell.length_c   1.000
_cell.angle_alpha   90.00
_cell.angle_beta   90.00
_cell.angle_gamma   90.00
#
_symmetry.space_group_name_H-M   'P 1'
#
loop_
_entity.id
_entity.type
_entity.pdbx_description
1 polymer ?
#
loop_
_entity_poly.entity_id
_entity_poly.type
_entity_poly.pdbx_seq_one_letter_code
_entity_poly.pdbx_strand_id
1 'polypeptide(L)' 'WHVYGLLQRSDKKYDEAIKCYRNALKWDKDNLQILRDLSLLQIQMRDLEGYR' A
#
# COMPACT_ATOMS: atom_id res chain seq x y z
N TRP A 1 11.35 1.34 -0.69
CA TRP A 1 9.92 1.75 -0.73
C TRP A 1 8.98 0.70 -0.17
N HIS A 2 9.11 -0.59 -0.53
CA HIS A 2 8.29 -1.69 0.05
C HIS A 2 8.45 -1.83 1.57
N VAL A 3 9.68 -1.94 2.09
CA VAL A 3 9.96 -2.04 3.54
C VAL A 3 9.43 -0.84 4.33
N TYR A 4 9.53 0.36 3.76
CA TYR A 4 9.00 1.57 4.39
C TYR A 4 7.47 1.56 4.46
N GLY A 5 6.78 1.02 3.44
CA GLY A 5 5.34 0.78 3.50
C GLY A 5 4.93 -0.22 4.59
N LEU A 6 5.76 -1.25 4.86
CA LEU A 6 5.50 -2.22 5.93
C LEU A 6 5.63 -1.58 7.32
N LEU A 7 6.62 -0.70 7.50
CA LEU A 7 6.80 0.06 8.73
C LEU A 7 5.60 0.99 8.99
N GLN A 8 5.16 1.74 7.98
CA GLN A 8 4.00 2.62 8.11
C GLN A 8 2.69 1.85 8.38
N ARG A 9 2.56 0.63 7.85
CA ARG A 9 1.45 -0.28 8.20
C ARG A 9 1.47 -0.65 9.68
N SER A 10 2.65 -0.91 10.26
CA SER A 10 2.79 -1.19 11.70
C SER A 10 2.42 0.02 12.57
N ASP A 11 2.76 1.22 12.11
CA ASP A 11 2.43 2.48 12.79
C ASP A 11 0.96 2.93 12.57
N LYS A 12 0.13 2.08 11.96
CA LYS A 12 -1.28 2.34 11.60
C LYS A 12 -1.46 3.54 10.66
N LYS A 13 -0.40 3.99 9.98
CA LYS A 13 -0.43 5.07 8.98
C LYS A 13 -0.67 4.50 7.59
N TYR A 14 -1.88 4.00 7.38
CA TYR A 14 -2.24 3.28 6.17
C TYR A 14 -2.24 4.16 4.90
N ASP A 15 -2.59 5.45 4.99
CA ASP A 15 -2.49 6.41 3.88
C ASP A 15 -1.06 6.61 3.38
N GLU A 16 -0.11 6.74 4.30
CA GLU A 16 1.30 6.86 3.99
C GLU A 16 1.84 5.55 3.40
N ALA A 17 1.42 4.41 3.95
CA ALA A 17 1.77 3.10 3.43
C ALA A 17 1.32 2.93 1.97
N ILE A 18 0.08 3.32 1.62
CA ILE A 18 -0.44 3.28 0.24
C ILE A 18 0.39 4.15 -0.70
N LYS A 19 0.75 5.37 -0.31
CA LYS A 19 1.63 6.24 -1.12
C LYS A 19 2.98 5.57 -1.38
N CYS A 20 3.54 4.91 -0.37
CA CYS A 20 4.82 4.24 -0.46
C CYS A 20 4.77 2.99 -1.36
N TYR A 21 3.71 2.19 -1.29
CA TYR A 21 3.51 1.07 -2.21
C TYR A 21 3.25 1.53 -3.64
N ARG A 22 2.47 2.61 -3.87
CA ARG A 22 2.30 3.22 -5.20
C ARG A 22 3.62 3.67 -5.80
N ASN A 23 4.49 4.30 -5.01
CA ASN A 23 5.83 4.67 -5.46
C ASN A 23 6.71 3.44 -5.73
N ALA A 24 6.61 2.39 -4.90
CA ALA A 24 7.33 1.15 -5.14
C ALA A 24 6.90 0.49 -6.47
N LEU A 25 5.59 0.45 -6.75
CA LEU A 25 5.05 -0.06 -8.02
C LEU A 25 5.47 0.76 -9.24
N LYS A 26 5.80 2.06 -9.11
CA LYS A 26 6.31 2.83 -10.25
C LYS A 26 7.64 2.29 -10.75
N TRP A 27 8.49 1.82 -9.84
CA TRP A 27 9.82 1.30 -10.15
C TRP A 27 9.80 -0.20 -10.45
N ASP A 28 8.97 -0.95 -9.73
CA ASP A 28 8.90 -2.41 -9.81
C ASP A 28 7.43 -2.84 -9.94
N LYS A 29 6.92 -2.77 -11.18
CA LYS A 29 5.50 -2.99 -11.52
C LYS A 29 5.08 -4.46 -11.42
N ASP A 30 6.01 -5.37 -11.61
CA ASP A 30 5.75 -6.82 -11.65
C ASP A 30 5.88 -7.49 -10.28
N ASN A 31 6.14 -6.70 -9.24
CA ASN A 31 6.26 -7.21 -7.89
C ASN A 31 4.88 -7.54 -7.29
N LEU A 32 4.49 -8.80 -7.47
CA LEU A 32 3.25 -9.38 -6.94
C LEU A 32 3.12 -9.22 -5.41
N GLN A 33 4.24 -9.14 -4.68
CA GLN A 33 4.21 -8.98 -3.23
C GLN A 33 3.70 -7.59 -2.82
N ILE A 34 4.15 -6.54 -3.52
CA ILE A 34 3.69 -5.17 -3.29
C ILE A 34 2.20 -5.02 -3.63
N LEU A 35 1.77 -5.61 -4.76
CA LEU A 35 0.36 -5.62 -5.16
C LEU A 35 -0.52 -6.31 -4.12
N ARG A 36 -0.07 -7.45 -3.59
CA ARG A 36 -0.77 -8.18 -2.53
C ARG A 36 -0.88 -7.35 -1.26
N ASP A 37 0.22 -6.75 -0.79
CA ASP A 37 0.22 -5.91 0.40
C ASP A 37 -0.69 -4.67 0.24
N LEU A 38 -0.69 -4.04 -0.93
CA LEU A 38 -1.56 -2.92 -1.25
C LEU A 38 -3.05 -3.30 -1.26
N SER A 39 -3.40 -4.41 -1.91
CA SER A 39 -4.79 -4.90 -1.95
C SER A 39 -5.33 -5.25 -0.56
N LEU A 40 -4.51 -5.88 0.28
CA LEU A 40 -4.87 -6.20 1.67
C LEU A 40 -5.12 -4.93 2.49
N LEU A 41 -4.28 -3.91 2.31
CA LEU A 41 -4.45 -2.61 2.96
C LEU A 41 -5.72 -1.88 2.53
N GLN A 42 -6.04 -1.88 1.23
CA GLN A 42 -7.26 -1.27 0.71
C GLN A 42 -8.52 -1.96 1.26
N ILE A 43 -8.50 -3.30 1.38
CA ILE A 43 -9.58 -4.07 1.99
C ILE A 43 -9.70 -3.74 3.49
N GLN A 44 -8.57 -3.70 4.20
CA GLN A 44 -8.53 -3.44 5.65
C GLN A 44 -9.02 -2.03 6.00
N MET A 45 -8.70 -1.04 5.18
CA MET A 45 -9.17 0.34 5.34
C MET A 45 -10.68 0.48 5.13
N ARG A 46 -11.32 -0.52 4.49
CA ARG A 46 -12.74 -0.51 4.13
C ARG A 46 -13.18 0.79 3.44
N ASP A 47 -12.22 1.47 2.81
CA ASP A 47 -12.39 2.79 2.23
C ASP A 47 -13.06 2.62 0.87
N LEU A 48 -14.39 2.53 0.92
CA LEU A 48 -15.29 2.62 -0.22
C LEU A 48 -15.38 4.06 -0.78
N GLU A 49 -14.73 5.05 -0.17
CA GLU A 49 -14.73 6.44 -0.68
C GLU A 49 -13.60 6.73 -1.67
N GLY A 50 -12.61 5.85 -1.81
CA GLY A 50 -11.57 5.95 -2.84
C GLY A 50 -12.02 5.61 -4.27
N TYR A 51 -13.30 5.27 -4.47
CA TYR A 51 -13.93 4.98 -5.77
C TYR A 51 -14.74 6.19 -6.30
N ARG A 52 -14.19 7.40 -6.20
CA ARG A 52 -14.76 8.61 -6.83
C ARG A 52 -13.71 9.39 -7.61
#